data_AF-A0A938HSS6-F1
#
_entry.id   AF-A0A938HSS6-F1
#
_cell.length_a   1.000
_cell.length_b   1.000
_cell.length_c   1.000
_cell.angle_alpha   90.00
_cell.angle_beta   90.00
_cell.angle_gamma   90.00
#
_symmetry.space_group_name_H-M   'P 1'
#
loop_
_entity.id
_entity.type
_entity.pdbx_description
1 polymer ?
#
loop_
_entity_poly.entity_id
_entity_poly.type
_entity_poly.pdbx_seq_one_letter_code
_entity_poly.pdbx_strand_id
1 'polypeptide(L)' 'MPGWVEKLDGAIRESGSLVCVGLDPDPGRMPVRDAGEFGRRIVDTTRDLVCAYKMQLAYY' A
#
# COMPACT_ATOMS: atom_id res chain seq x y z
N MET A 1 -9.38 -17.49 -12.53
CA MET A 1 -8.82 -16.45 -11.64
C MET A 1 -8.12 -15.45 -12.53
N PRO A 2 -8.40 -14.14 -12.44
CA PRO A 2 -7.67 -13.15 -13.21
C PRO A 2 -6.18 -13.20 -12.84
N GLY A 3 -5.32 -13.08 -13.84
CA GLY A 3 -3.88 -12.95 -13.67
C GLY A 3 -3.51 -11.63 -12.98
N TRP A 4 -2.24 -11.51 -12.58
CA TRP A 4 -1.76 -10.33 -11.85
C TRP A 4 -1.97 -9.04 -12.63
N VAL A 5 -1.67 -9.04 -13.94
CA VAL A 5 -1.84 -7.86 -14.81
C VAL A 5 -3.30 -7.44 -14.86
N GLU A 6 -4.21 -8.39 -15.07
CA GLU A 6 -5.66 -8.12 -15.14
C GLU A 6 -6.21 -7.55 -13.83
N LYS A 7 -5.71 -8.05 -12.68
CA LYS A 7 -6.06 -7.52 -11.37
C LYS A 7 -5.55 -6.10 -11.17
N LEU A 8 -4.30 -5.83 -11.56
CA LEU A 8 -3.72 -4.49 -11.49
C LEU A 8 -4.49 -3.50 -12.38
N ASP A 9 -4.77 -3.91 -13.61
CA ASP A 9 -5.59 -3.17 -14.57
C ASP A 9 -6.98 -2.82 -14.00
N GLY A 10 -7.61 -3.74 -13.27
CA GLY A 10 -8.86 -3.49 -12.53
C GLY A 10 -8.68 -2.41 -11.47
N ALA A 11 -7.68 -2.55 -10.61
CA ALA A 11 -7.38 -1.58 -9.55
C ALA A 11 -7.03 -0.18 -10.08
N ILE A 12 -6.32 -0.09 -11.20
CA ILE A 12 -6.03 1.18 -11.89
C ILE A 12 -7.33 1.85 -12.36
N ARG A 13 -8.25 1.09 -12.96
CA ARG A 13 -9.54 1.63 -13.43
C ARG A 13 -10.44 2.06 -12.27
N GLU A 14 -10.47 1.29 -11.18
CA GLU A 14 -11.28 1.59 -9.99
C GLU A 14 -10.78 2.84 -9.24
N SER A 15 -9.46 2.96 -9.05
CA SER A 15 -8.84 4.10 -8.36
C SER A 15 -8.59 5.31 -9.25
N GLY A 16 -8.60 5.15 -10.58
CA GLY A 16 -8.17 6.17 -11.53
C GLY A 16 -6.69 6.54 -11.39
N SER A 17 -5.87 5.65 -10.82
CA SER A 17 -4.52 5.95 -10.35
C SER A 17 -3.50 4.91 -10.80
N LEU A 18 -2.25 5.36 -11.03
CA LEU A 18 -1.07 4.52 -11.25
C LEU A 18 -0.15 4.48 -10.01
N VAL A 19 -0.58 5.10 -8.91
CA VAL A 19 0.25 5.23 -7.70
C VAL A 19 0.34 3.89 -6.98
N CYS A 20 1.58 3.51 -6.65
CA CYS A 20 1.89 2.40 -5.74
C CYS A 20 2.52 2.96 -4.47
N VAL A 21 1.89 2.71 -3.32
CA VAL A 21 2.37 3.20 -2.02
C VAL A 21 3.32 2.19 -1.39
N GLY A 22 4.48 2.66 -0.94
CA GLY A 22 5.40 1.87 -0.13
C GLY A 22 4.90 1.75 1.31
N LEU A 23 4.96 0.54 1.88
CA LEU A 23 4.68 0.27 3.29
C LEU A 23 5.98 -0.17 3.97
N ASP A 24 6.86 0.80 4.20
CA ASP A 24 8.26 0.59 4.56
C ASP A 24 8.51 1.24 5.93
N PRO A 25 8.22 0.54 7.06
CA PRO A 25 8.23 1.13 8.40
C PRO A 25 9.64 1.52 8.86
N ASP A 26 9.76 2.74 9.41
CA ASP A 26 11.00 3.25 10.03
C ASP A 26 10.70 3.69 11.47
N PRO A 27 11.15 2.93 12.49
CA PRO A 27 10.89 3.25 13.90
C PRO A 27 11.37 4.64 14.34
N GLY A 28 12.35 5.23 13.65
CA GLY A 28 12.86 6.57 13.94
C GLY A 28 12.02 7.70 13.32
N ARG A 29 11.12 7.39 12.38
CA ARG A 29 10.32 8.36 11.64
C ARG A 29 8.81 8.20 11.81
N MET A 30 8.37 7.02 12.28
CA MET A 30 6.96 6.73 12.48
C MET A 30 6.40 7.44 13.73
N PRO A 31 5.13 7.92 13.67
CA PRO A 31 4.46 8.52 14.82
C PRO A 31 3.94 7.48 15.83
N VAL A 32 3.94 6.20 15.47
CA VAL A 32 3.52 5.07 16.31
C VAL A 32 4.59 3.97 16.24
N ARG A 33 4.74 3.20 17.33
CA ARG A 33 5.76 2.13 17.39
C ARG A 33 5.33 0.86 16.67
N ASP A 34 4.03 0.65 16.50
CA ASP A 34 3.49 -0.54 15.87
C ASP A 34 3.45 -0.37 14.35
N ALA A 35 4.28 -1.15 13.64
CA ALA A 35 4.37 -1.12 12.18
C ALA A 35 3.08 -1.59 11.49
N GLY A 36 2.36 -2.54 12.09
CA GLY A 36 1.09 -3.04 11.56
C GLY A 36 -0.01 -2.00 11.69
N GLU A 37 -0.09 -1.30 12.82
CA GLU A 37 -1.03 -0.19 13.02
C GLU A 37 -0.74 0.95 12.06
N PHE A 38 0.54 1.32 11.90
CA PHE A 38 0.93 2.38 10.98
C PHE A 38 0.57 2.04 9.54
N GLY A 39 0.96 0.84 9.08
CA GLY A 39 0.66 0.37 7.73
C GLY A 39 -0.84 0.29 7.47
N ARG A 40 -1.62 -0.22 8.43
CA ARG A 40 -3.09 -0.29 8.31
C ARG A 40 -3.72 1.10 8.18
N ARG A 41 -3.28 2.08 8.99
CA ARG A 41 -3.78 3.46 8.88
C ARG A 41 -3.47 4.08 7.51
N ILE A 42 -2.29 3.80 6.94
CA ILE A 42 -1.96 4.22 5.56
C ILE A 42 -2.96 3.58 4.59
N VAL A 43 -3.10 2.26 4.62
CA VAL A 43 -4.02 1.55 3.71
C VAL A 43 -5.45 2.05 3.82
N ASP A 44 -5.97 2.20 5.04
CA ASP A 44 -7.34 2.65 5.29
C ASP A 44 -7.62 4.06 4.74
N THR A 45 -6.59 4.92 4.69
CA THR A 45 -6.72 6.31 4.23
C THR A 45 -6.32 6.52 2.76
N THR A 46 -5.71 5.54 2.10
CA THR A 46 -5.24 5.68 0.71
C THR A 46 -5.80 4.66 -0.28
N ARG A 47 -6.52 3.62 0.16
CA ARG A 47 -6.95 2.50 -0.71
C ARG A 47 -7.84 2.89 -1.89
N ASP A 48 -8.55 4.00 -1.80
CA ASP A 48 -9.39 4.57 -2.85
C ASP A 48 -8.60 5.43 -3.84
N LEU A 49 -7.33 5.75 -3.54
CA LEU A 49 -6.48 6.65 -4.32
C LEU A 49 -5.31 5.95 -5.04
N VAL A 50 -5.09 4.67 -4.79
CA VAL A 50 -3.89 3.93 -5.23
C VAL A 50 -4.27 2.60 -5.86
N CYS A 51 -3.45 2.13 -6.81
CA CYS A 51 -3.68 0.84 -7.46
C CYS A 51 -2.96 -0.33 -6.77
N ALA A 52 -1.94 -0.04 -5.96
CA ALA A 52 -1.13 -1.06 -5.33
C ALA A 52 -0.43 -0.58 -4.05
N TYR A 53 -0.01 -1.55 -3.24
CA TYR A 53 0.89 -1.36 -2.11
C TYR A 53 2.11 -2.27 -2.27
N LYS A 54 3.30 -1.76 -1.91
CA LYS A 54 4.56 -2.50 -1.93
C LYS A 54 5.20 -2.48 -0.56
N MET A 55 5.25 -3.63 0.11
CA MET A 55 6.02 -3.81 1.34
C MET A 55 7.49 -4.09 1.00
N GLN A 56 8.43 -3.38 1.61
CA GLN A 56 9.85 -3.72 1.58
C GLN A 56 10.20 -4.65 2.74
N LEU A 57 10.56 -5.89 2.42
CA LEU A 57 10.80 -6.96 3.40
C LEU A 57 11.91 -6.61 4.41
N ALA A 58 12.92 -5.82 4.02
CA ALA A 58 14.03 -5.45 4.91
C ALA A 58 13.63 -4.65 6.17
N TYR A 59 12.41 -4.10 6.19
CA TYR A 59 11.89 -3.33 7.34
C TYR A 59 10.99 -4.14 8.28
N TYR A 60 10.76 -5.43 8.00
CA TYR A 60 9.92 -6.33 8.79
C TYR A 60 10.73 -7.51 9.33
#